data_AF-A0A090VFS1-F1
#
_entry.id   AF-A0A090VFS1-F1
#
_cell.length_a   1.000
_cell.length_b   1.000
_cell.length_c   1.000
_cell.angle_alpha   90.00
_cell.angle_beta   90.00
_cell.angle_gamma   90.00
#
_symmetry.space_group_name_H-M   'P 1'
#
loop_
_entity.id
_entity.type
_entity.pdbx_description
1 polymer ?
#
loop_
_entity_poly.entity_id
_entity_poly.type
_entity_poly.pdbx_seq_one_letter_code
_entity_poly.pdbx_strand_id
1 'polypeptide(L)'
;MKKNHIWIGSFSNEKELDNYINQEEYLTAWSVYDNEPPTGNPEEDKEPSDEIRCQFCKDISIDFYDEDFLTLKFKKDMLLSDFLSLIPSNSEELLKNHKINSINNINSLLIIDSDSLNKNAKPEKASKLIYLGELDEVHTMKNNSSDIQYSIWAGKTNKSEEEFTSYFLGGPKKSNFSKDTNIKKYNPFSVKWNYFSNSITVNNLVNQVIPNEIANSVINKIKIKVGEDVNAIFFM
;
A
#
# COMPACT_ATOMS: atom_id res chain seq x y z
N MET A 1 8.08 7.78 15.63
CA MET A 1 7.64 6.66 14.77
C MET A 1 7.25 7.32 13.45
N LYS A 2 7.74 6.79 12.32
CA LYS A 2 7.36 7.29 11.00
C LYS A 2 5.88 7.03 10.80
N LYS A 3 5.19 8.00 10.23
CA LYS A 3 3.75 7.99 10.01
C LYS A 3 3.48 8.25 8.55
N ASN A 4 2.41 7.68 8.05
CA ASN A 4 1.99 7.83 6.67
C ASN A 4 0.57 8.39 6.63
N HIS A 5 0.40 9.49 5.91
CA HIS A 5 -0.91 10.05 5.60
C HIS A 5 -1.49 9.36 4.37
N ILE A 6 -2.77 9.01 4.43
CA ILE A 6 -3.41 8.20 3.38
C ILE A 6 -4.64 8.91 2.83
N TRP A 7 -4.74 8.93 1.50
CA TRP A 7 -5.90 9.41 0.79
C TRP A 7 -6.35 8.45 -0.30
N ILE A 8 -7.65 8.56 -0.63
CA ILE A 8 -8.27 7.87 -1.76
C ILE A 8 -9.05 8.84 -2.62
N GLY A 9 -9.14 8.56 -3.91
CA GLY A 9 -9.92 9.40 -4.82
C GLY A 9 -10.58 8.63 -5.95
N SER A 10 -11.43 9.37 -6.65
CA SER A 10 -12.09 8.95 -7.89
C SER A 10 -11.78 10.00 -8.96
N PHE A 11 -10.91 9.66 -9.89
CA PHE A 11 -10.49 10.50 -11.01
C PHE A 11 -11.00 9.94 -12.33
N SER A 12 -11.19 10.76 -13.35
CA SER A 12 -11.66 10.30 -14.66
C SER A 12 -10.62 9.41 -15.36
N ASN A 13 -9.34 9.67 -15.12
CA ASN A 13 -8.19 8.96 -15.67
C ASN A 13 -6.92 9.30 -14.86
N GLU A 14 -5.84 8.56 -15.12
CA GLU A 14 -4.53 8.75 -14.47
C GLU A 14 -3.96 10.17 -14.69
N LYS A 15 -4.09 10.70 -15.91
CA LYS A 15 -3.61 12.05 -16.25
C LYS A 15 -4.28 13.14 -15.41
N GLU A 16 -5.55 12.99 -15.04
CA GLU A 16 -6.23 13.93 -14.15
C GLU A 16 -5.62 13.92 -12.74
N LEU A 17 -5.24 12.73 -12.25
CA LEU A 17 -4.56 12.56 -10.97
C LEU A 17 -3.15 13.17 -11.04
N ASP A 18 -2.38 12.85 -12.09
CA ASP A 18 -1.03 13.40 -12.30
C ASP A 18 -1.06 14.94 -12.29
N ASN A 19 -1.97 15.55 -13.07
CA ASN A 19 -2.13 17.01 -13.09
C ASN A 19 -2.51 17.60 -11.73
N TYR A 20 -3.27 16.86 -10.91
CA TYR A 20 -3.72 17.34 -9.59
C TYR A 20 -2.56 17.40 -8.59
N ILE A 21 -1.58 16.50 -8.71
CA ILE A 21 -0.44 16.39 -7.79
C ILE A 21 0.87 16.97 -8.36
N ASN A 22 0.94 17.27 -9.66
CA ASN A 22 2.17 17.72 -10.35
C ASN A 22 2.68 19.06 -9.77
N GLN A 23 3.94 19.06 -9.34
CA GLN A 23 4.67 20.19 -8.76
C GLN A 23 5.86 20.69 -9.61
N GLU A 24 6.04 20.16 -10.83
CA GLU A 24 7.16 20.48 -11.73
C GLU A 24 7.31 21.99 -11.98
N GLU A 25 6.20 22.69 -12.22
CA GLU A 25 6.22 24.14 -12.49
C GLU A 25 6.77 24.91 -11.29
N TYR A 26 6.31 24.56 -10.08
CA TYR A 26 6.75 25.22 -8.84
C TYR A 26 8.21 24.90 -8.51
N LEU A 27 8.62 23.64 -8.61
CA LEU A 27 10.01 23.23 -8.36
C LEU A 27 10.97 23.83 -9.38
N THR A 28 10.55 23.97 -10.65
CA THR A 28 11.36 24.63 -11.68
C THR A 28 11.54 26.11 -11.35
N ALA A 29 10.48 26.81 -10.94
CA ALA A 29 10.58 28.21 -10.53
C ALA A 29 11.51 28.39 -9.31
N TRP A 30 11.42 27.50 -8.32
CA TRP A 30 12.35 27.51 -7.17
C TRP A 30 13.79 27.24 -7.57
N SER A 31 14.03 26.28 -8.47
CA SER A 31 15.36 25.99 -8.99
C SER A 31 15.98 27.21 -9.69
N VAL A 32 15.19 28.00 -10.43
CA VAL A 32 15.68 29.27 -11.01
C VAL A 32 16.04 30.25 -9.91
N TYR A 33 15.13 30.51 -8.98
CA TYR A 33 15.33 31.44 -7.87
C TYR A 33 16.57 31.10 -7.01
N ASP A 34 16.75 29.82 -6.65
CA ASP A 34 17.86 29.38 -5.80
C ASP A 34 19.24 29.47 -6.48
N ASN A 35 19.29 29.50 -7.82
CA ASN A 35 20.53 29.52 -8.59
C ASN A 35 20.87 30.89 -9.19
N GLU A 36 19.96 31.87 -9.12
CA GLU A 36 20.21 33.22 -9.61
C GLU A 36 20.81 34.11 -8.50
N PRO A 37 21.90 34.86 -8.78
CA PRO A 37 22.45 35.80 -7.82
C PRO A 37 21.47 36.98 -7.61
N PRO A 38 21.33 37.49 -6.37
CA PRO A 38 20.44 38.62 -6.10
C PRO A 38 20.79 39.82 -6.97
N THR A 39 19.81 40.37 -7.68
CA THR A 39 20.01 41.53 -8.57
C THR A 39 19.92 42.85 -7.80
N GLY A 40 19.36 42.83 -6.59
CA GLY A 40 19.07 44.01 -5.80
C GLY A 40 17.77 44.70 -6.23
N ASN A 41 17.05 44.13 -7.20
CA ASN A 41 15.70 44.54 -7.59
C ASN A 41 14.68 43.63 -6.89
N PRO A 42 13.89 44.15 -5.93
CA PRO A 42 12.93 43.36 -5.17
C PRO A 42 11.83 42.69 -6.00
N GLU A 43 11.62 43.09 -7.26
CA GLU A 43 10.67 42.44 -8.17
C GLU A 43 11.28 41.23 -8.89
N GLU A 44 12.58 41.27 -9.17
CA GLU A 44 13.32 40.17 -9.81
C GLU A 44 13.76 39.14 -8.77
N ASP A 45 14.06 39.57 -7.55
CA ASP A 45 14.46 38.73 -6.42
C ASP A 45 13.26 38.15 -5.63
N LYS A 46 12.08 38.01 -6.26
CA LYS A 46 10.88 37.45 -5.59
C LYS A 46 10.88 35.93 -5.61
N GLU A 47 10.47 35.36 -4.47
CA GLU A 47 10.16 33.94 -4.39
C GLU A 47 9.06 33.53 -5.39
N PRO A 48 9.09 32.28 -5.87
CA PRO A 48 8.04 31.73 -6.73
C PRO A 48 6.64 31.87 -6.13
N SER A 49 5.68 32.24 -6.98
CA SER A 49 4.29 32.47 -6.57
C SER A 49 3.61 31.21 -6.01
N ASP A 50 2.89 31.36 -4.91
CA ASP A 50 1.98 30.35 -4.35
C ASP A 50 0.94 29.84 -5.37
N GLU A 51 0.61 30.65 -6.38
CA GLU A 51 -0.39 30.32 -7.40
C GLU A 51 0.04 29.24 -8.38
N ILE A 52 1.33 28.95 -8.50
CA ILE A 52 1.82 27.88 -9.39
C ILE A 52 2.08 26.56 -8.65
N ARG A 53 1.76 26.49 -7.34
CA ARG A 53 1.80 25.24 -6.57
C ARG A 53 0.81 24.21 -7.12
N CYS A 54 1.13 22.93 -6.95
CA CYS A 54 0.24 21.83 -7.31
C CYS A 54 -1.14 21.97 -6.62
N GLN A 55 -2.23 21.55 -7.27
CA GLN A 55 -3.57 21.75 -6.69
C GLN A 55 -3.73 20.98 -5.37
N PHE A 56 -3.18 19.76 -5.27
CA PHE A 56 -3.13 19.02 -4.02
C PHE A 56 -2.39 19.80 -2.92
N CYS A 57 -1.25 20.39 -3.24
CA CYS A 57 -0.40 21.18 -2.34
C CYS A 57 -1.19 22.38 -1.78
N LYS A 58 -1.88 23.11 -2.66
CA LYS A 58 -2.77 24.21 -2.29
C LYS A 58 -3.87 23.76 -1.34
N ASP A 59 -4.55 22.65 -1.67
CA ASP A 59 -5.67 22.15 -0.88
C ASP A 59 -5.27 21.81 0.57
N ILE A 60 -4.11 21.15 0.74
CA ILE A 60 -3.61 20.77 2.06
C ILE A 60 -2.68 21.82 2.69
N SER A 61 -2.55 23.01 2.10
CA SER A 61 -1.75 24.12 2.63
C SER A 61 -0.26 23.79 2.81
N ILE A 62 0.35 23.12 1.83
CA ILE A 62 1.80 22.91 1.75
C ILE A 62 2.38 23.55 0.49
N ASP A 63 3.69 23.78 0.50
CA ASP A 63 4.39 24.38 -0.64
C ASP A 63 4.65 23.32 -1.73
N PHE A 64 5.30 22.22 -1.32
CA PHE A 64 5.60 21.05 -2.12
C PHE A 64 5.81 19.85 -1.19
N TYR A 65 5.92 18.65 -1.74
CA TYR A 65 6.26 17.43 -1.01
C TYR A 65 7.42 16.71 -1.71
N ASP A 66 8.17 15.92 -0.97
CA ASP A 66 9.23 15.10 -1.55
C ASP A 66 8.64 13.82 -2.20
N GLU A 67 8.86 13.68 -3.50
CA GLU A 67 8.33 12.58 -4.33
C GLU A 67 8.90 11.22 -3.92
N ASP A 68 10.10 11.18 -3.35
CA ASP A 68 10.70 9.92 -2.87
C ASP A 68 9.91 9.32 -1.69
N PHE A 69 9.11 10.14 -1.01
CA PHE A 69 8.23 9.73 0.07
C PHE A 69 6.75 9.62 -0.35
N LEU A 70 6.47 9.81 -1.64
CA LEU A 70 5.15 9.63 -2.23
C LEU A 70 4.98 8.20 -2.73
N THR A 71 3.90 7.54 -2.33
CA THR A 71 3.39 6.38 -3.04
C THR A 71 2.08 6.74 -3.71
N LEU A 72 2.08 6.72 -5.04
CA LEU A 72 0.91 6.92 -5.89
C LEU A 72 0.53 5.61 -6.58
N LYS A 73 -0.76 5.28 -6.57
CA LYS A 73 -1.31 4.18 -7.35
C LYS A 73 -2.61 4.61 -8.02
N PHE A 74 -2.70 4.37 -9.32
CA PHE A 74 -3.94 4.50 -10.09
C PHE A 74 -4.34 3.14 -10.68
N LYS A 75 -5.62 2.78 -10.56
CA LYS A 75 -6.16 1.58 -11.20
C LYS A 75 -7.62 1.84 -11.59
N LYS A 76 -7.91 1.77 -12.88
CA LYS A 76 -9.28 1.81 -13.39
C LYS A 76 -10.05 0.62 -12.81
N ASP A 77 -11.24 0.87 -12.26
CA ASP A 77 -12.13 -0.14 -11.67
C ASP A 77 -11.49 -0.92 -10.50
N MET A 78 -10.80 -0.22 -9.60
CA MET A 78 -10.17 -0.80 -8.43
C MET A 78 -11.22 -1.35 -7.44
N LEU A 79 -11.07 -2.62 -7.05
CA LEU A 79 -11.87 -3.18 -5.97
C LEU A 79 -11.33 -2.70 -4.62
N LEU A 80 -12.22 -2.57 -3.62
CA LEU A 80 -11.81 -2.22 -2.27
C LEU A 80 -10.77 -3.21 -1.72
N SER A 81 -10.87 -4.50 -2.04
CA SER A 81 -9.87 -5.50 -1.67
C SER A 81 -8.49 -5.23 -2.25
N ASP A 82 -8.42 -4.79 -3.51
CA ASP A 82 -7.16 -4.41 -4.16
C ASP A 82 -6.54 -3.23 -3.42
N PHE A 83 -7.35 -2.24 -3.05
CA PHE A 83 -6.93 -1.07 -2.30
C PHE A 83 -6.34 -1.42 -0.93
N LEU A 84 -7.05 -2.23 -0.14
CA LEU A 84 -6.58 -2.63 1.19
C LEU A 84 -5.29 -3.45 1.12
N SER A 85 -5.06 -4.17 0.03
CA SER A 85 -3.82 -4.94 -0.16
C SER A 85 -2.59 -4.06 -0.38
N LEU A 86 -2.76 -2.82 -0.84
CA LEU A 86 -1.68 -1.87 -1.11
C LEU A 86 -1.31 -1.04 0.12
N ILE A 87 -2.15 -1.03 1.15
CA ILE A 87 -1.89 -0.26 2.36
C ILE A 87 -0.97 -1.06 3.28
N PRO A 88 0.11 -0.45 3.76
CA PRO A 88 1.04 -1.07 4.68
C PRO A 88 0.46 -1.31 6.09
N SER A 89 -0.29 -2.40 6.24
CA SER A 89 -0.84 -2.97 7.48
C SER A 89 -1.89 -2.12 8.23
N ASN A 90 -2.82 -2.83 8.88
CA ASN A 90 -3.98 -2.32 9.64
C ASN A 90 -5.13 -1.69 8.81
N SER A 91 -5.48 -2.36 7.70
CA SER A 91 -6.66 -2.06 6.88
C SER A 91 -7.99 -2.09 7.66
N GLU A 92 -8.09 -2.78 8.79
CA GLU A 92 -9.31 -2.86 9.61
C GLU A 92 -9.69 -1.52 10.24
N GLU A 93 -8.72 -0.70 10.63
CA GLU A 93 -8.97 0.62 11.21
C GLU A 93 -9.42 1.62 10.14
N LEU A 94 -8.84 1.53 8.94
CA LEU A 94 -9.29 2.30 7.79
C LEU A 94 -10.69 1.86 7.33
N LEU A 95 -11.00 0.56 7.32
CA LEU A 95 -12.33 0.05 6.98
C LEU A 95 -13.45 0.52 7.92
N LYS A 96 -13.12 0.84 9.18
CA LYS A 96 -14.06 1.48 10.11
C LYS A 96 -14.36 2.93 9.74
N ASN A 97 -13.56 3.54 8.85
CA ASN A 97 -13.81 4.89 8.38
C ASN A 97 -14.99 4.89 7.40
N HIS A 98 -16.15 5.35 7.88
CA HIS A 98 -17.40 5.41 7.12
C HIS A 98 -17.29 6.16 5.78
N LYS A 99 -16.26 7.01 5.60
CA LYS A 99 -16.01 7.75 4.35
C LYS A 99 -15.61 6.84 3.18
N ILE A 100 -15.02 5.68 3.43
CA ILE A 100 -14.65 4.72 2.37
C ILE A 100 -15.90 4.17 1.70
N ASN A 101 -16.93 3.86 2.50
CA ASN A 101 -18.20 3.28 2.01
C ASN A 101 -19.04 4.28 1.19
N SER A 102 -18.75 5.58 1.27
CA SER A 102 -19.43 6.61 0.47
C SER A 102 -18.88 6.79 -0.94
N ILE A 103 -17.76 6.15 -1.29
CA ILE A 103 -17.16 6.28 -2.62
C ILE A 103 -17.55 5.10 -3.49
N ASN A 104 -18.43 5.36 -4.46
CA ASN A 104 -18.67 4.46 -5.57
C ASN A 104 -17.54 4.71 -6.59
N ASN A 105 -16.58 3.78 -6.72
CA ASN A 105 -15.46 3.81 -7.68
C ASN A 105 -14.19 4.54 -7.21
N ILE A 106 -13.55 4.01 -6.18
CA ILE A 106 -12.16 4.34 -5.85
C ILE A 106 -11.28 3.89 -7.02
N ASN A 107 -10.34 4.73 -7.46
CA ASN A 107 -9.37 4.37 -8.49
C ASN A 107 -7.98 4.96 -8.27
N SER A 108 -7.79 5.65 -7.15
CA SER A 108 -6.50 6.25 -6.77
C SER A 108 -6.22 6.07 -5.29
N LEU A 109 -4.96 5.84 -4.96
CA LEU A 109 -4.40 5.80 -3.62
C LEU A 109 -3.18 6.70 -3.58
N LEU A 110 -3.15 7.57 -2.57
CA LEU A 110 -2.03 8.46 -2.26
C LEU A 110 -1.55 8.14 -0.84
N ILE A 111 -0.25 7.91 -0.68
CA ILE A 111 0.39 7.79 0.64
C ILE A 111 1.59 8.73 0.68
N ILE A 112 1.69 9.54 1.73
CA ILE A 112 2.82 10.46 1.93
C ILE A 112 3.37 10.25 3.34
N ASP A 113 4.69 10.09 3.46
CA ASP A 113 5.37 10.10 4.76
C ASP A 113 5.15 11.46 5.44
N SER A 114 4.77 11.45 6.72
CA SER A 114 4.56 12.65 7.51
C SER A 114 5.81 13.55 7.56
N ASP A 115 7.01 13.00 7.41
CA ASP A 115 8.25 13.79 7.35
C ASP A 115 8.29 14.72 6.13
N SER A 116 7.55 14.40 5.06
CA SER A 116 7.42 15.23 3.85
C SER A 116 6.32 16.28 3.93
N LEU A 117 5.50 16.26 5.00
CA LEU A 117 4.48 17.27 5.22
C LEU A 117 4.97 18.30 6.22
N ASN A 118 4.79 19.59 5.90
CA ASN A 118 5.07 20.65 6.85
C ASN A 118 4.07 20.61 8.03
N LYS A 119 4.44 21.23 9.17
CA LYS A 119 3.61 21.24 10.39
C LYS A 119 2.25 21.93 10.23
N ASN A 120 2.09 22.73 9.18
CA ASN A 120 0.87 23.50 8.92
C ASN A 120 -0.06 22.78 7.94
N ALA A 121 0.34 21.61 7.45
CA ALA A 121 -0.45 20.81 6.53
C ALA A 121 -1.83 20.52 7.11
N LYS A 122 -2.84 20.53 6.23
CA LYS A 122 -4.24 20.21 6.53
C LYS A 122 -4.67 19.04 5.65
N PRO A 123 -4.19 17.81 5.94
CA PRO A 123 -4.44 16.63 5.11
C PRO A 123 -5.92 16.42 4.78
N GLU A 124 -6.81 16.76 5.70
CA GLU A 124 -8.26 16.59 5.59
C GLU A 124 -8.95 17.51 4.57
N LYS A 125 -8.24 18.52 4.04
CA LYS A 125 -8.80 19.54 3.14
C LYS A 125 -8.62 19.27 1.65
N ALA A 126 -7.99 18.16 1.26
CA ALA A 126 -7.84 17.79 -0.14
C ALA A 126 -9.20 17.77 -0.86
N SER A 127 -9.32 18.48 -1.99
CA SER A 127 -10.60 18.71 -2.66
C SER A 127 -11.06 17.52 -3.52
N LYS A 128 -10.13 16.81 -4.15
CA LYS A 128 -10.39 15.63 -5.00
C LYS A 128 -10.08 14.29 -4.32
N LEU A 129 -9.50 14.34 -3.14
CA LEU A 129 -9.05 13.18 -2.38
C LEU A 129 -9.71 13.16 -1.01
N ILE A 130 -10.17 12.00 -0.57
CA ILE A 130 -10.68 11.78 0.77
C ILE A 130 -9.55 11.32 1.67
N TYR A 131 -9.28 12.11 2.71
CA TYR A 131 -8.33 11.76 3.74
C TYR A 131 -8.88 10.66 4.66
N LEU A 132 -8.12 9.58 4.80
CA LEU A 132 -8.49 8.42 5.61
C LEU A 132 -7.85 8.42 7.00
N GLY A 133 -6.73 9.11 7.16
CA GLY A 133 -6.02 9.23 8.43
C GLY A 133 -4.53 9.01 8.31
N GLU A 134 -3.90 8.96 9.49
CA GLU A 134 -2.49 8.59 9.66
C GLU A 134 -2.41 7.12 10.07
N LEU A 135 -1.50 6.38 9.45
CA LEU A 135 -1.09 5.08 9.95
C LEU A 135 0.37 5.15 10.37
N ASP A 136 0.69 4.58 11.53
CA ASP A 136 2.09 4.32 11.88
C ASP A 136 2.70 3.39 10.84
N GLU A 137 3.97 3.60 10.49
CA GLU A 137 4.77 2.54 9.87
C GLU A 137 4.87 1.37 10.86
N VAL A 138 3.94 0.43 10.81
CA VAL A 138 4.17 -0.88 11.40
C VAL A 138 5.02 -1.64 10.40
N HIS A 139 6.35 -1.49 10.52
CA HIS A 139 7.37 -2.24 9.79
C HIS A 139 6.86 -2.80 8.46
N THR A 140 6.63 -1.89 7.51
CA THR A 140 6.71 -2.31 6.12
C THR A 140 8.03 -2.96 5.91
N MET A 141 7.98 -4.16 5.36
CA MET A 141 9.10 -4.81 4.73
C MET A 141 9.86 -3.74 3.95
N LYS A 142 11.06 -3.40 4.44
CA LYS A 142 12.03 -2.65 3.64
C LYS A 142 12.04 -3.28 2.25
N ASN A 143 11.86 -2.45 1.24
CA ASN A 143 12.06 -2.75 -0.17
C ASN A 143 13.54 -3.10 -0.45
N ASN A 144 14.04 -4.17 0.17
CA ASN A 144 15.22 -4.88 -0.26
C ASN A 144 14.71 -6.23 -0.78
N SER A 145 14.60 -6.32 -2.09
CA SER A 145 14.24 -7.52 -2.86
C SER A 145 15.20 -8.71 -2.67
N SER A 146 16.14 -8.65 -1.72
CA SER A 146 17.11 -9.72 -1.43
C SER A 146 16.76 -10.63 -0.25
N ASP A 147 15.91 -10.21 0.70
CA ASP A 147 15.86 -10.93 2.00
C ASP A 147 14.45 -11.24 2.56
N ILE A 148 13.37 -11.06 1.80
CA ILE A 148 12.05 -11.55 2.24
C ILE A 148 11.99 -13.06 1.97
N GLN A 149 12.33 -13.84 3.00
CA GLN A 149 12.07 -15.27 3.02
C GLN A 149 10.60 -15.52 3.33
N TYR A 150 9.75 -15.53 2.30
CA TYR A 150 8.43 -16.13 2.42
C TYR A 150 8.59 -17.63 2.63
N SER A 151 7.96 -18.15 3.67
CA SER A 151 7.77 -19.59 3.80
C SER A 151 6.38 -19.92 3.29
N ILE A 152 6.31 -20.77 2.27
CA ILE A 152 5.06 -21.18 1.63
C ILE A 152 4.87 -22.67 1.80
N TRP A 153 3.67 -23.03 2.19
CA TRP A 153 3.23 -24.41 2.33
C TRP A 153 1.93 -24.56 1.57
N ALA A 154 1.87 -25.56 0.69
CA ALA A 154 0.63 -25.97 0.06
C ALA A 154 0.45 -27.48 0.21
N GLY A 155 -0.78 -27.94 0.08
CA GLY A 155 -1.06 -29.36 0.26
C GLY A 155 -2.52 -29.71 0.00
N LYS A 156 -2.83 -30.98 0.29
CA LYS A 156 -4.19 -31.50 0.25
C LYS A 156 -4.72 -31.63 1.68
N THR A 157 -5.95 -31.18 1.88
CA THR A 157 -6.71 -31.43 3.11
C THR A 157 -8.09 -31.99 2.76
N ASN A 158 -8.58 -32.92 3.57
CA ASN A 158 -9.95 -33.42 3.51
C ASN A 158 -10.91 -32.63 4.42
N LYS A 159 -10.40 -31.58 5.07
CA LYS A 159 -11.15 -30.69 5.95
C LYS A 159 -11.98 -29.69 5.14
N SER A 160 -13.13 -29.28 5.70
CA SER A 160 -13.88 -28.17 5.14
C SER A 160 -13.09 -26.86 5.23
N GLU A 161 -13.49 -25.84 4.47
CA GLU A 161 -12.90 -24.51 4.54
C GLU A 161 -12.95 -23.92 5.95
N GLU A 162 -14.06 -24.12 6.66
CA GLU A 162 -14.25 -23.66 8.03
C GLU A 162 -13.29 -24.37 9.00
N GLU A 163 -13.17 -25.69 8.88
CA GLU A 163 -12.24 -26.50 9.68
C GLU A 163 -10.79 -26.09 9.39
N PHE A 164 -10.43 -25.88 8.12
CA PHE A 164 -9.11 -25.45 7.71
C PHE A 164 -8.78 -24.04 8.21
N THR A 165 -9.71 -23.10 8.08
CA THR A 165 -9.57 -21.73 8.58
C THR A 165 -9.39 -21.72 10.09
N SER A 166 -10.18 -22.51 10.83
CA SER A 166 -10.11 -22.62 12.29
C SER A 166 -8.75 -23.10 12.80
N TYR A 167 -7.97 -23.81 11.97
CA TYR A 167 -6.63 -24.28 12.32
C TYR A 167 -5.65 -23.13 12.60
N PHE A 168 -5.82 -21.99 11.91
CA PHE A 168 -4.96 -20.81 12.02
C PHE A 168 -5.50 -19.77 12.99
N LEU A 169 -6.81 -19.77 13.28
CA LEU A 169 -7.46 -18.83 14.20
C LEU A 169 -7.00 -19.04 15.66
N GLY A 170 -6.94 -17.95 16.43
CA GLY A 170 -6.64 -17.98 17.88
C GLY A 170 -5.28 -17.41 18.31
N GLY A 171 -4.43 -16.99 17.38
CA GLY A 171 -3.14 -16.36 17.69
C GLY A 171 -2.03 -17.35 18.12
N PRO A 172 -0.79 -16.86 18.31
CA PRO A 172 0.42 -17.68 18.51
C PRO A 172 0.49 -18.47 19.83
N LYS A 173 -0.59 -18.46 20.65
CA LYS A 173 -0.70 -19.28 21.86
C LYS A 173 -1.94 -20.18 21.88
N LYS A 174 -2.86 -20.05 20.92
CA LYS A 174 -4.12 -20.83 20.91
C LYS A 174 -4.42 -21.55 19.59
N SER A 175 -3.78 -21.19 18.48
CA SER A 175 -3.96 -21.90 17.21
C SER A 175 -3.36 -23.30 17.28
N ASN A 176 -3.95 -24.25 16.53
CA ASN A 176 -3.37 -25.59 16.38
C ASN A 176 -2.07 -25.52 15.55
N PHE A 177 -2.00 -24.61 14.59
CA PHE A 177 -0.78 -24.32 13.84
C PHE A 177 0.45 -24.03 14.73
N SER A 178 0.31 -23.18 15.74
CA SER A 178 1.43 -22.85 16.65
C SER A 178 1.87 -24.06 17.47
N LYS A 179 0.92 -24.91 17.89
CA LYS A 179 1.18 -26.13 18.66
C LYS A 179 1.97 -27.15 17.83
N ASP A 180 1.56 -27.36 16.58
CA ASP A 180 2.14 -28.40 15.71
C ASP A 180 3.51 -27.98 15.15
N THR A 181 3.71 -26.68 14.89
CA THR A 181 4.96 -26.15 14.30
C THR A 181 6.00 -25.73 15.34
N ASN A 182 5.60 -25.63 16.62
CA ASN A 182 6.42 -25.08 17.71
C ASN A 182 6.89 -23.62 17.45
N ILE A 183 6.22 -22.89 16.55
CA ILE A 183 6.49 -21.48 16.27
C ILE A 183 5.80 -20.63 17.35
N LYS A 184 6.62 -20.11 18.28
CA LYS A 184 6.15 -19.38 19.49
C LYS A 184 5.97 -17.88 19.29
N LYS A 185 6.54 -17.32 18.21
CA LYS A 185 6.45 -15.90 17.84
C LYS A 185 6.26 -15.80 16.33
N TYR A 186 5.01 -15.68 15.91
CA TYR A 186 4.65 -15.23 14.57
C TYR A 186 3.47 -14.27 14.70
N ASN A 187 3.35 -13.33 13.77
CA ASN A 187 2.18 -12.48 13.71
C ASN A 187 1.03 -13.33 13.14
N PRO A 188 -0.06 -13.59 13.87
CA PRO A 188 -1.15 -14.39 13.34
C PRO A 188 -1.83 -13.77 12.12
N PHE A 189 -1.66 -12.47 11.90
CA PHE A 189 -2.11 -11.75 10.71
C PHE A 189 -1.12 -11.80 9.54
N SER A 190 0.12 -12.28 9.75
CA SER A 190 1.06 -12.56 8.66
C SER A 190 0.82 -13.93 8.02
N VAL A 191 0.05 -14.81 8.68
CA VAL A 191 -0.40 -16.05 8.05
C VAL A 191 -1.54 -15.70 7.11
N LYS A 192 -1.27 -15.79 5.81
CA LYS A 192 -2.33 -15.74 4.80
C LYS A 192 -2.60 -17.16 4.35
N TRP A 193 -3.86 -17.55 4.25
CA TRP A 193 -4.26 -18.86 3.76
C TRP A 193 -5.37 -18.75 2.72
N ASN A 194 -5.41 -19.72 1.80
CA ASN A 194 -6.50 -19.89 0.85
C ASN A 194 -6.92 -21.35 0.81
N TYR A 195 -8.22 -21.57 0.68
CA TYR A 195 -8.84 -22.87 0.47
C TYR A 195 -9.53 -22.88 -0.88
N PHE A 196 -9.42 -23.99 -1.61
CA PHE A 196 -10.05 -24.16 -2.90
C PHE A 196 -11.00 -25.36 -2.85
N SER A 197 -12.26 -25.15 -3.20
CA SER A 197 -13.27 -26.21 -3.25
C SER A 197 -12.93 -27.31 -4.27
N ASN A 198 -12.22 -26.96 -5.34
CA ASN A 198 -11.65 -27.87 -6.32
C ASN A 198 -10.11 -27.76 -6.29
N SER A 199 -9.40 -28.87 -6.49
CA SER A 199 -7.94 -28.83 -6.52
C SER A 199 -7.41 -27.97 -7.67
N ILE A 200 -6.36 -27.20 -7.39
CA ILE A 200 -5.66 -26.34 -8.34
C ILE A 200 -4.20 -26.77 -8.43
N THR A 201 -3.60 -26.59 -9.61
CA THR A 201 -2.17 -26.85 -9.79
C THR A 201 -1.34 -25.77 -9.11
N VAL A 202 -0.18 -26.13 -8.55
CA VAL A 202 0.73 -25.20 -7.85
C VAL A 202 1.10 -23.97 -8.68
N ASN A 203 1.19 -24.09 -10.01
CA ASN A 203 1.51 -22.95 -10.89
C ASN A 203 0.37 -21.94 -10.97
N ASN A 204 -0.87 -22.41 -11.10
CA ASN A 204 -2.04 -21.53 -11.12
C ASN A 204 -2.28 -20.92 -9.73
N LEU A 205 -1.99 -21.68 -8.67
CA LEU A 205 -2.07 -21.25 -7.28
C LEU A 205 -1.16 -20.04 -7.00
N VAL A 206 0.12 -20.12 -7.38
CA VAL A 206 1.08 -19.04 -7.10
C VAL A 206 0.71 -17.76 -7.85
N ASN A 207 0.31 -17.87 -9.13
CA ASN A 207 -0.08 -16.71 -9.94
C ASN A 207 -1.38 -16.03 -9.48
N GLN A 208 -2.28 -16.75 -8.79
CA GLN A 208 -3.54 -16.19 -8.29
C GLN A 208 -3.43 -15.60 -6.88
N VAL A 209 -2.52 -16.12 -6.06
CA VAL A 209 -2.46 -15.83 -4.62
C VAL A 209 -1.29 -14.93 -4.24
N ILE A 210 -0.20 -14.96 -5.01
CA ILE A 210 1.04 -14.24 -4.69
C ILE A 210 1.24 -13.14 -5.74
N PRO A 211 1.58 -11.89 -5.34
CA PRO A 211 1.90 -10.83 -6.30
C PRO A 211 2.94 -11.29 -7.33
N ASN A 212 2.71 -10.98 -8.61
CA ASN A 212 3.50 -11.50 -9.75
C ASN A 212 5.02 -11.29 -9.60
N GLU A 213 5.44 -10.23 -8.92
CA GLU A 213 6.83 -9.88 -8.66
C GLU A 213 7.53 -10.88 -7.71
N ILE A 214 6.76 -11.54 -6.84
CA ILE A 214 7.23 -12.50 -5.84
C ILE A 214 7.00 -13.95 -6.29
N ALA A 215 5.95 -14.18 -7.10
CA ALA A 215 5.55 -15.50 -7.61
C ALA A 215 6.73 -16.30 -8.19
N ASN A 216 7.52 -15.70 -9.08
CA ASN A 216 8.63 -16.36 -9.77
C ASN A 216 9.81 -16.72 -8.85
N SER A 217 10.08 -15.92 -7.81
CA SER A 217 11.19 -16.19 -6.87
C SER A 217 10.83 -17.26 -5.84
N VAL A 218 9.53 -17.46 -5.59
CA VAL A 218 9.03 -18.40 -4.59
C VAL A 218 8.66 -19.77 -5.16
N ILE A 219 8.15 -19.86 -6.39
CA ILE A 219 7.82 -21.15 -7.05
C ILE A 219 9.00 -22.14 -6.96
N ASN A 220 10.22 -21.66 -7.21
CA ASN A 220 11.43 -22.49 -7.21
C ASN A 220 11.85 -22.99 -5.81
N LYS A 221 11.24 -22.49 -4.73
CA LYS A 221 11.53 -22.87 -3.34
C LYS A 221 10.44 -23.74 -2.71
N ILE A 222 9.29 -23.92 -3.37
CA ILE A 222 8.20 -24.77 -2.89
C ILE A 222 8.61 -26.24 -3.06
N LYS A 223 8.71 -26.99 -1.95
CA LYS A 223 9.04 -28.43 -1.94
C LYS A 223 7.85 -29.34 -2.28
N ILE A 224 6.98 -28.91 -3.21
CA ILE A 224 5.87 -29.71 -3.72
C ILE A 224 6.17 -29.97 -5.18
N LYS A 225 5.95 -31.19 -5.66
CA LYS A 225 6.22 -31.50 -7.07
C LYS A 225 5.36 -30.61 -7.95
N VAL A 226 6.02 -29.89 -8.86
CA VAL A 226 5.36 -29.11 -9.91
C VAL A 226 4.39 -30.03 -10.66
N GLY A 227 3.09 -29.72 -10.59
CA GLY A 227 2.01 -30.53 -11.19
C GLY A 227 1.13 -31.31 -10.21
N GLU A 228 1.41 -31.28 -8.91
CA GLU A 228 0.49 -31.84 -7.91
C GLU A 228 -0.70 -30.90 -7.66
N ASP A 229 -1.88 -31.51 -7.59
CA ASP A 229 -3.13 -30.88 -7.18
C ASP A 229 -3.08 -30.49 -5.70
N VAL A 230 -3.40 -29.25 -5.36
CA VAL A 230 -3.52 -28.78 -3.98
C VAL A 230 -4.85 -28.09 -3.78
N ASN A 231 -5.40 -28.13 -2.56
CA ASN A 231 -6.65 -27.43 -2.22
C ASN A 231 -6.51 -26.50 -1.00
N ALA A 232 -5.30 -26.41 -0.44
CA ALA A 232 -4.97 -25.55 0.68
C ALA A 232 -3.56 -24.97 0.50
N ILE A 233 -3.41 -23.67 0.77
CA ILE A 233 -2.13 -22.97 0.84
C ILE A 233 -2.10 -22.06 2.06
N PHE A 234 -0.93 -21.94 2.68
CA PHE A 234 -0.64 -20.84 3.60
C PHE A 234 0.78 -20.31 3.41
N PHE A 235 0.98 -19.03 3.71
CA PHE A 235 2.28 -18.37 3.64
C PHE A 235 2.46 -17.37 4.79
N MET A 236 3.72 -17.22 5.21
CA MET A 236 4.21 -16.29 6.24
C MET A 236 5.45 -15.55 5.78
#